data_AF-A0A2N5J6H5-F1
#
_entry.id   AF-A0A2N5J6H5-F1
#
_cell.length_a   1.000
_cell.length_b   1.000
_cell.length_c   1.000
_cell.angle_alpha   90.00
_cell.angle_beta   90.00
_cell.angle_gamma   90.00
#
_symmetry.space_group_name_H-M   'P 1'
#
loop_
_entity.id
_entity.type
_entity.pdbx_description
1 polymer ?
#
loop_
_entity_poly.entity_id
_entity_poly.type
_entity_poly.pdbx_seq_one_letter_code
_entity_poly.pdbx_strand_id
1 'polypeptide(L)'
;MPAVPGGSGTPVPPGDGGAPRKPHRARAIIIVLIVAIVLAAAGIGGFLYWRHTQAAAQQETQAQATTKKKTAAQPKTKRNGTEESTKPKVSEVTMTDFQCGGSSASRWSWSGGAMVSNLISCADDGYATDGETASNGSQAGGEGEYSFGLWTPALNASEVVHVSMLESGEKAETTPIVAATYGDDPAVFVIYAVKTKAVGTTPETVHLYAHEVNVNTGELGKRIDLKTEEDNLADRDQDYQYAVIGASDTRVAVQKTWHTEETFTVNGREDKERVDHAQVMALTHGRKTATTLQTFKDEGAVTSDSGGYQSVDMTETEVKDVSVYDTYLATVKRPGTPVSTKTYQLYSIDGNKKLVDVPETYCGRSYGCGADTIRRVGDDHWLFNGWMVDSTGAAKSVASIVGVSEDSQLDLNQFSDGTVYVQAVDFGDDYAKRIFLIDDDLQSTEVLDKDQWGRLLLSSGSFKGINYLTDEIYVQTTDEKIIVDRKGKSVGSFDLLPASEDTAHLDHTHMSWMLYMTDDGDYTVTRGQSPSNA
;
A
#
# COMPACT_ATOMS: atom_id res chain seq x y z
N MET A 1 14.32 -15.72 -71.47
CA MET A 1 15.20 -16.54 -72.34
C MET A 1 16.02 -15.58 -73.21
N PRO A 2 17.31 -15.81 -73.58
CA PRO A 2 18.42 -16.55 -72.96
C PRO A 2 19.71 -15.65 -72.80
N ALA A 3 20.59 -15.87 -71.80
CA ALA A 3 21.87 -16.61 -71.80
C ALA A 3 23.18 -15.81 -72.09
N VAL A 4 24.00 -15.73 -71.02
CA VAL A 4 25.49 -15.75 -70.81
C VAL A 4 26.41 -15.96 -72.04
N PRO A 5 27.66 -15.43 -71.96
CA PRO A 5 28.82 -16.32 -71.86
C PRO A 5 29.84 -15.92 -70.76
N GLY A 6 30.48 -16.92 -70.16
CA GLY A 6 31.46 -16.79 -69.08
C GLY A 6 32.92 -17.04 -69.50
N GLY A 7 33.77 -17.22 -68.48
CA GLY A 7 35.18 -17.66 -68.57
C GLY A 7 36.10 -16.74 -67.75
N SER A 8 36.42 -17.05 -66.49
CA SER A 8 37.49 -17.94 -66.01
C SER A 8 38.87 -17.28 -65.92
N GLY A 9 39.43 -17.21 -64.71
CA GLY A 9 40.86 -16.98 -64.53
C GLY A 9 41.26 -16.46 -63.14
N THR A 10 41.60 -17.36 -62.22
CA THR A 10 42.51 -17.09 -61.10
C THR A 10 43.86 -17.77 -61.37
N PRO A 11 44.98 -17.10 -61.03
CA PRO A 11 46.00 -17.78 -60.22
C PRO A 11 46.59 -16.92 -59.08
N VAL A 12 46.57 -17.51 -57.87
CA VAL A 12 47.53 -17.61 -56.74
C VAL A 12 48.67 -16.53 -56.55
N PRO A 13 48.99 -16.13 -55.29
CA PRO A 13 49.83 -14.95 -54.93
C PRO A 13 51.32 -15.30 -54.74
N PRO A 14 52.19 -14.32 -54.38
CA PRO A 14 52.56 -14.15 -52.97
C PRO A 14 52.95 -12.70 -52.56
N GLY A 15 52.99 -12.41 -51.24
CA GLY A 15 53.77 -11.28 -50.72
C GLY A 15 53.24 -10.62 -49.44
N ASP A 16 53.79 -11.06 -48.30
CA ASP A 16 53.61 -10.52 -46.95
C ASP A 16 54.02 -9.04 -46.79
N GLY A 17 53.28 -8.32 -45.95
CA GLY A 17 53.64 -7.00 -45.40
C GLY A 17 52.77 -6.67 -44.21
N GLY A 18 53.27 -6.95 -42.99
CA GLY A 18 52.50 -6.98 -41.75
C GLY A 18 52.12 -5.63 -41.12
N ALA A 19 51.13 -5.71 -40.23
CA ALA A 19 50.86 -4.75 -39.16
C ALA A 19 50.46 -5.53 -37.86
N PRO A 20 50.73 -4.98 -36.67
CA PRO A 20 51.01 -5.77 -35.46
C PRO A 20 49.77 -6.13 -34.62
N ARG A 21 49.90 -7.23 -33.86
CA ARG A 21 48.90 -7.77 -32.93
C ARG A 21 49.15 -7.33 -31.46
N LYS A 22 48.01 -7.07 -30.79
CA LYS A 22 47.64 -7.30 -29.36
C LYS A 22 48.02 -6.23 -28.31
N PRO A 23 47.25 -6.04 -27.20
CA PRO A 23 46.62 -7.12 -26.41
C PRO A 23 45.20 -6.94 -25.82
N HIS A 24 44.72 -8.08 -25.33
CA HIS A 24 43.45 -8.42 -24.68
C HIS A 24 43.05 -7.54 -23.48
N ARG A 25 41.78 -7.12 -23.46
CA ARG A 25 41.02 -6.78 -22.24
C ARG A 25 39.73 -7.60 -22.19
N ALA A 26 39.84 -8.86 -21.77
CA ALA A 26 38.68 -9.77 -21.61
C ALA A 26 38.76 -10.58 -20.30
N ARG A 27 39.34 -10.00 -19.24
CA ARG A 27 39.44 -10.66 -17.92
C ARG A 27 38.95 -9.82 -16.73
N ALA A 28 38.63 -8.53 -16.92
CA ALA A 28 38.12 -7.67 -15.84
C ALA A 28 36.58 -7.71 -15.69
N ILE A 29 35.84 -7.97 -16.76
CA ILE A 29 34.36 -7.98 -16.73
C ILE A 29 33.80 -9.27 -16.09
N ILE A 30 34.51 -10.39 -16.23
CA ILE A 30 34.06 -11.68 -15.69
C ILE A 30 34.19 -11.74 -14.16
N ILE A 31 35.21 -11.10 -13.58
CA ILE A 31 35.40 -11.11 -12.11
C ILE A 31 34.32 -10.26 -11.41
N VAL A 32 33.94 -9.12 -11.99
CA VAL A 32 32.86 -8.27 -11.44
C VAL A 32 31.50 -8.99 -11.48
N LEU A 33 31.22 -9.73 -12.56
CA LEU A 33 30.01 -10.56 -12.67
C LEU A 33 30.00 -11.74 -11.69
N ILE A 34 31.14 -12.43 -11.50
CA ILE A 34 31.23 -13.53 -10.53
C ILE A 34 31.09 -13.02 -9.09
N VAL A 35 31.67 -11.87 -8.75
CA VAL A 35 31.51 -11.26 -7.42
C VAL A 35 30.06 -10.81 -7.19
N ALA A 36 29.40 -10.24 -8.19
CA ALA A 36 27.98 -9.89 -8.10
C ALA A 36 27.07 -11.12 -7.90
N ILE A 37 27.34 -12.22 -8.61
CA ILE A 37 26.58 -13.48 -8.47
C ILE A 37 26.85 -14.14 -7.11
N VAL A 38 28.08 -14.11 -6.60
CA VAL A 38 28.42 -14.65 -5.28
C VAL A 38 27.80 -13.81 -4.16
N LEU A 39 27.74 -12.48 -4.30
CA LEU A 39 27.05 -11.61 -3.33
C LEU A 39 25.53 -11.75 -3.37
N ALA A 40 24.94 -11.94 -4.56
CA ALA A 40 23.52 -12.24 -4.70
C ALA A 40 23.16 -13.62 -4.12
N ALA A 41 23.97 -14.65 -4.37
CA ALA A 41 23.77 -15.99 -3.81
C ALA A 41 23.99 -16.04 -2.29
N ALA A 42 24.95 -15.26 -1.75
CA ALA A 42 25.14 -15.14 -0.31
C ALA A 42 24.02 -14.33 0.37
N GLY A 43 23.45 -13.34 -0.31
CA GLY A 43 22.26 -12.60 0.16
C GLY A 43 21.01 -13.47 0.23
N ILE A 44 20.74 -14.26 -0.82
CA ILE A 44 19.60 -15.19 -0.87
C ILE A 44 19.80 -16.35 0.12
N GLY A 45 21.01 -16.90 0.22
CA GLY A 45 21.33 -17.95 1.20
C GLY A 45 21.26 -17.47 2.65
N GLY A 46 21.69 -16.23 2.92
CA GLY A 46 21.60 -15.61 4.25
C GLY A 46 20.15 -15.29 4.65
N PHE A 47 19.33 -14.83 3.71
CA PHE A 47 17.91 -14.54 3.94
C PHE A 47 17.10 -15.82 4.17
N LEU A 48 17.33 -16.87 3.37
CA LEU A 48 16.69 -18.18 3.57
C LEU A 48 17.16 -18.85 4.85
N TYR A 49 18.45 -18.77 5.21
CA TYR A 49 18.95 -19.28 6.49
C TYR A 49 18.34 -18.52 7.68
N TRP A 50 18.22 -17.19 7.60
CA TRP A 50 17.58 -16.38 8.63
C TRP A 50 16.09 -16.74 8.81
N ARG A 51 15.34 -16.86 7.70
CA ARG A 51 13.93 -17.30 7.73
C ARG A 51 13.79 -18.73 8.28
N HIS A 52 14.71 -19.64 7.95
CA HIS A 52 14.71 -21.00 8.46
C HIS A 52 15.09 -21.08 9.96
N THR A 53 15.95 -20.18 10.45
CA THR A 53 16.27 -20.08 11.89
C THR A 53 15.13 -19.50 12.71
N GLN A 54 14.28 -18.63 12.13
CA GLN A 54 13.07 -18.16 12.82
C GLN A 54 12.01 -19.27 12.93
N ALA A 55 11.80 -20.05 11.86
CA ALA A 55 10.92 -21.22 11.89
C ALA A 55 11.41 -22.31 12.88
N ALA A 56 12.73 -22.53 12.97
CA ALA A 56 13.32 -23.46 13.94
C ALA A 56 13.24 -22.94 15.39
N ALA A 57 13.37 -21.63 15.62
CA ALA A 57 13.22 -21.03 16.94
C ALA A 57 11.78 -21.11 17.48
N GLN A 58 10.78 -21.11 16.59
CA GLN A 58 9.38 -21.37 16.95
C GLN A 58 9.13 -22.83 17.35
N GLN A 59 9.81 -23.80 16.72
CA GLN A 59 9.72 -25.22 17.08
C GLN A 59 10.45 -25.56 18.40
N GLU A 60 11.56 -24.89 18.72
CA GLU A 60 12.26 -25.12 20.02
C GLU A 60 11.50 -24.53 21.22
N THR A 61 10.73 -23.46 21.01
CA THR A 61 9.98 -22.80 22.11
C THR A 61 8.78 -23.65 22.59
N GLN A 62 8.18 -24.48 21.74
CA GLN A 62 7.11 -25.41 22.13
C GLN A 62 7.62 -26.70 22.80
N ALA A 63 8.90 -27.06 22.65
CA ALA A 63 9.46 -28.28 23.23
C ALA A 63 10.00 -28.13 24.68
N GLN A 64 10.19 -26.91 25.19
CA GLN A 64 10.78 -26.67 26.52
C GLN A 64 9.78 -26.37 27.66
N ALA A 65 8.46 -26.39 27.41
CA ALA A 65 7.44 -26.13 28.44
C ALA A 65 7.14 -27.32 29.38
N THR A 66 7.94 -28.40 29.38
CA THR A 66 7.82 -29.48 30.37
C THR A 66 9.19 -29.90 30.94
N THR A 67 9.68 -29.23 31.98
CA THR A 67 10.28 -29.85 33.19
C THR A 67 10.73 -28.82 34.24
N LYS A 68 10.22 -28.93 35.47
CA LYS A 68 10.68 -28.22 36.69
C LYS A 68 11.89 -28.94 37.32
N LYS A 69 13.02 -28.26 37.60
CA LYS A 69 13.65 -28.08 38.96
C LYS A 69 15.11 -27.58 38.98
N LYS A 70 15.35 -26.67 39.95
CA LYS A 70 16.52 -26.44 40.85
C LYS A 70 17.79 -25.66 40.38
N THR A 71 17.83 -24.40 40.86
CA THR A 71 18.89 -23.59 41.53
C THR A 71 20.39 -23.96 41.45
N ALA A 72 21.22 -23.00 41.02
CA ALA A 72 22.51 -22.60 41.64
C ALA A 72 23.01 -21.23 41.10
N ALA A 73 23.76 -20.48 41.91
CA ALA A 73 24.07 -19.06 41.74
C ALA A 73 25.49 -18.75 41.20
N GLN A 74 25.58 -17.70 40.35
CA GLN A 74 26.66 -16.68 40.09
C GLN A 74 28.12 -17.13 39.76
N PRO A 75 28.92 -16.36 38.95
CA PRO A 75 29.12 -14.90 39.06
C PRO A 75 29.30 -14.06 37.77
N LYS A 76 29.31 -12.75 38.01
CA LYS A 76 29.36 -11.58 37.10
C LYS A 76 30.58 -11.54 36.17
N THR A 77 30.35 -11.17 34.91
CA THR A 77 31.36 -10.56 34.02
C THR A 77 30.73 -9.38 33.28
N LYS A 78 31.29 -8.18 33.50
CA LYS A 78 30.93 -6.94 32.81
C LYS A 78 31.34 -7.06 31.35
N ARG A 79 30.39 -6.90 30.43
CA ARG A 79 30.65 -6.61 29.01
C ARG A 79 29.83 -5.39 28.65
N ASN A 80 30.52 -4.31 28.26
CA ASN A 80 29.91 -3.14 27.64
C ASN A 80 29.23 -3.62 26.35
N GLY A 81 27.89 -3.68 26.38
CA GLY A 81 27.06 -3.92 25.22
C GLY A 81 26.45 -2.59 24.78
N THR A 82 26.65 -2.27 23.52
CA THR A 82 25.81 -1.36 22.73
C THR A 82 24.34 -1.63 23.07
N GLU A 83 23.55 -0.60 23.34
CA GLU A 83 22.09 -0.71 23.52
C GLU A 83 21.47 -1.27 22.24
N GLU A 84 21.34 -2.58 22.20
CA GLU A 84 20.43 -3.29 21.33
C GLU A 84 19.04 -3.05 21.94
N SER A 85 18.25 -2.21 21.28
CA SER A 85 16.86 -1.94 21.65
C SER A 85 16.15 -3.27 21.86
N THR A 86 15.89 -3.60 23.13
CA THR A 86 15.11 -4.77 23.52
C THR A 86 13.68 -4.56 23.03
N LYS A 87 13.41 -4.98 21.79
CA LYS A 87 12.06 -5.02 21.23
C LYS A 87 11.13 -5.76 22.21
N PRO A 88 9.94 -5.20 22.52
CA PRO A 88 8.93 -5.87 23.31
C PRO A 88 8.60 -7.29 22.82
N LYS A 89 8.53 -8.26 23.74
CA LYS A 89 7.96 -9.61 23.48
C LYS A 89 6.45 -9.61 23.74
N VAL A 90 5.72 -8.66 23.17
CA VAL A 90 4.27 -8.65 23.30
C VAL A 90 3.66 -9.48 22.17
N SER A 91 2.63 -10.25 22.48
CA SER A 91 1.88 -11.07 21.50
C SER A 91 0.44 -10.60 21.31
N GLU A 92 -0.04 -9.70 22.17
CA GLU A 92 -1.40 -9.19 22.22
C GLU A 92 -1.38 -7.78 22.86
N VAL A 93 -2.00 -6.79 22.20
CA VAL A 93 -2.11 -5.41 22.70
C VAL A 93 -3.53 -4.90 22.46
N THR A 94 -4.20 -4.46 23.53
CA THR A 94 -5.49 -3.77 23.44
C THR A 94 -5.26 -2.27 23.27
N MET A 95 -5.93 -1.67 22.28
CA MET A 95 -5.89 -0.25 22.01
C MET A 95 -6.67 0.51 23.08
N THR A 96 -6.09 1.59 23.60
CA THR A 96 -6.68 2.36 24.70
C THR A 96 -7.37 3.60 24.17
N ASP A 97 -8.68 3.67 24.35
CA ASP A 97 -9.47 4.86 24.06
C ASP A 97 -9.08 6.04 24.96
N PHE A 98 -9.21 7.25 24.43
CA PHE A 98 -8.98 8.47 25.20
C PHE A 98 -9.93 9.60 24.81
N GLN A 99 -9.99 10.63 25.65
CA GLN A 99 -10.83 11.81 25.45
C GLN A 99 -10.00 13.08 25.49
N CYS A 100 -10.38 14.07 24.68
CA CYS A 100 -9.78 15.40 24.64
C CYS A 100 -10.82 16.41 24.14
N GLY A 101 -10.90 17.60 24.73
CA GLY A 101 -11.78 18.68 24.25
C GLY A 101 -13.24 18.25 24.00
N GLY A 102 -13.83 17.45 24.92
CA GLY A 102 -15.19 16.92 24.78
C GLY A 102 -15.38 15.82 23.73
N SER A 103 -14.33 15.48 22.96
CA SER A 103 -14.32 14.45 21.92
C SER A 103 -13.68 13.15 22.41
N SER A 104 -14.04 12.02 21.81
CA SER A 104 -13.44 10.70 22.09
C SER A 104 -12.75 10.12 20.86
N ALA A 105 -11.57 9.57 21.08
CA ALA A 105 -10.84 8.77 20.11
C ALA A 105 -10.97 7.30 20.50
N SER A 106 -11.76 6.57 19.72
CA SER A 106 -12.09 5.15 19.96
C SER A 106 -12.11 4.30 18.70
N ARG A 107 -11.98 4.91 17.52
CA ARG A 107 -11.91 4.18 16.26
C ARG A 107 -10.46 4.00 15.88
N TRP A 108 -10.04 2.76 15.74
CA TRP A 108 -8.67 2.40 15.43
C TRP A 108 -8.60 1.70 14.07
N SER A 109 -7.63 2.11 13.26
CA SER A 109 -7.38 1.51 11.96
C SER A 109 -5.89 1.47 11.69
N TRP A 110 -5.48 0.56 10.80
CA TRP A 110 -4.13 0.53 10.32
C TRP A 110 -3.80 1.73 9.43
N SER A 111 -2.55 2.17 9.52
CA SER A 111 -1.90 3.03 8.57
C SER A 111 -0.48 2.52 8.36
N GLY A 112 -0.24 1.84 7.23
CA GLY A 112 0.97 1.04 7.07
C GLY A 112 1.12 0.03 8.21
N GLY A 113 2.28 0.01 8.86
CA GLY A 113 2.59 -0.86 10.01
C GLY A 113 2.16 -0.32 11.38
N ALA A 114 1.44 0.80 11.45
CA ALA A 114 1.01 1.41 12.72
C ALA A 114 -0.51 1.35 12.90
N MET A 115 -0.97 1.12 14.12
CA MET A 115 -2.37 1.33 14.51
C MET A 115 -2.55 2.78 14.95
N VAL A 116 -3.53 3.46 14.37
CA VAL A 116 -3.78 4.87 14.61
C VAL A 116 -5.27 5.07 14.92
N SER A 117 -5.57 5.85 15.94
CA SER A 117 -6.95 6.23 16.25
C SER A 117 -7.45 7.32 15.30
N ASN A 118 -8.77 7.55 15.28
CA ASN A 118 -9.30 8.80 14.75
C ASN A 118 -8.67 9.98 15.49
N LEU A 119 -8.31 11.01 14.72
CA LEU A 119 -7.66 12.22 15.23
C LEU A 119 -8.73 13.19 15.75
N ILE A 120 -8.55 13.71 16.96
CA ILE A 120 -9.52 14.57 17.64
C ILE A 120 -8.89 15.93 17.97
N SER A 121 -9.68 17.01 17.89
CA SER A 121 -9.24 18.32 18.35
C SER A 121 -9.30 18.39 19.88
N CYS A 122 -8.27 18.98 20.48
CA CYS A 122 -8.19 19.20 21.91
C CYS A 122 -8.60 20.61 22.33
N ALA A 123 -9.04 21.44 21.38
CA ALA A 123 -9.57 22.76 21.67
C ALA A 123 -10.82 22.63 22.55
N ASP A 124 -10.92 23.43 23.61
CA ASP A 124 -12.15 23.53 24.38
C ASP A 124 -13.25 24.04 23.43
N ASP A 125 -14.27 23.21 23.21
CA ASP A 125 -15.50 23.60 22.54
C ASP A 125 -16.28 24.52 23.48
N GLY A 126 -15.85 25.79 23.54
CA GLY A 126 -16.53 26.86 24.25
C GLY A 126 -17.92 27.09 23.67
N TYR A 127 -18.87 26.21 23.97
CA TYR A 127 -20.28 26.56 23.97
C TYR A 127 -20.44 27.66 25.00
N ALA A 128 -20.54 28.90 24.53
CA ALA A 128 -20.95 30.04 25.33
C ALA A 128 -22.28 29.69 26.02
N THR A 129 -22.21 29.41 27.32
CA THR A 129 -23.38 29.12 28.15
C THR A 129 -23.90 30.41 28.78
N ASP A 130 -24.14 31.43 27.95
CA ASP A 130 -24.91 32.62 28.33
C ASP A 130 -25.34 33.47 27.12
N GLY A 131 -26.41 33.04 26.45
CA GLY A 131 -27.58 33.89 26.14
C GLY A 131 -27.45 35.28 25.51
N GLU A 132 -26.32 35.73 24.98
CA GLU A 132 -26.18 37.09 24.41
C GLU A 132 -25.48 37.05 23.04
N THR A 133 -26.27 37.24 22.00
CA THR A 133 -25.92 37.67 20.63
C THR A 133 -24.70 37.06 19.91
N ALA A 134 -25.00 36.31 18.85
CA ALA A 134 -24.14 36.10 17.70
C ALA A 134 -23.55 37.42 17.16
N SER A 135 -22.23 37.58 17.22
CA SER A 135 -21.48 38.51 16.36
C SER A 135 -20.04 38.02 16.17
N ASN A 136 -19.58 38.07 14.92
CA ASN A 136 -18.24 37.73 14.45
C ASN A 136 -17.13 38.24 15.38
N GLY A 137 -16.27 37.34 15.86
CA GLY A 137 -15.04 37.70 16.56
C GLY A 137 -14.38 36.51 17.27
N SER A 138 -13.48 35.83 16.56
CA SER A 138 -12.37 34.99 17.05
C SER A 138 -12.31 34.66 18.55
N GLN A 139 -12.57 33.39 18.90
CA GLN A 139 -11.99 32.77 20.09
C GLN A 139 -10.84 31.86 19.65
N ALA A 140 -9.62 32.37 19.82
CA ALA A 140 -8.35 31.76 19.44
C ALA A 140 -7.78 30.90 20.58
N GLY A 141 -8.43 29.78 20.87
CA GLY A 141 -7.92 28.78 21.81
C GLY A 141 -8.06 27.38 21.23
N GLY A 142 -7.05 26.91 20.48
CA GLY A 142 -6.94 25.50 20.08
C GLY A 142 -7.03 25.19 18.58
N GLU A 143 -7.13 26.17 17.68
CA GLU A 143 -6.92 25.90 16.25
C GLU A 143 -5.50 25.34 16.04
N GLY A 144 -5.39 24.13 15.51
CA GLY A 144 -4.09 23.47 15.27
C GLY A 144 -3.61 22.52 16.36
N GLU A 145 -4.37 22.35 17.45
CA GLU A 145 -4.10 21.38 18.51
C GLU A 145 -4.96 20.12 18.33
N TYR A 146 -4.28 18.99 18.11
CA TYR A 146 -4.93 17.70 17.90
C TYR A 146 -4.29 16.63 18.75
N SER A 147 -4.97 15.51 18.92
CA SER A 147 -4.39 14.31 19.51
C SER A 147 -4.91 13.06 18.81
N PHE A 148 -4.08 12.02 18.80
CA PHE A 148 -4.43 10.71 18.28
C PHE A 148 -3.73 9.64 19.10
N GLY A 149 -4.32 8.46 19.14
CA GLY A 149 -3.74 7.26 19.73
C GLY A 149 -2.83 6.59 18.72
N LEU A 150 -1.68 6.12 19.16
CA LEU A 150 -0.68 5.47 18.33
C LEU A 150 -0.22 4.18 18.99
N TRP A 151 -0.18 3.11 18.21
CA TRP A 151 0.57 1.92 18.57
C TRP A 151 1.39 1.44 17.37
N THR A 152 2.61 1.00 17.64
CA THR A 152 3.48 0.32 16.68
C THR A 152 4.04 -0.94 17.32
N PRO A 153 4.56 -1.91 16.56
CA PRO A 153 5.18 -3.11 17.13
C PRO A 153 6.40 -2.84 18.01
N ALA A 154 6.96 -1.63 17.98
CA ALA A 154 8.02 -1.18 18.87
C ALA A 154 7.53 -0.78 20.28
N LEU A 155 6.23 -0.55 20.46
CA LEU A 155 5.61 -0.13 21.72
C LEU A 155 4.97 -1.30 22.48
N ASN A 156 5.03 -1.24 23.81
CA ASN A 156 4.38 -2.25 24.66
C ASN A 156 2.85 -2.06 24.79
N ALA A 157 2.38 -0.82 24.60
CA ALA A 157 0.99 -0.41 24.72
C ALA A 157 0.74 0.78 23.79
N SER A 158 -0.52 1.05 23.45
CA SER A 158 -0.89 2.26 22.73
C SER A 158 -0.63 3.52 23.58
N GLU A 159 -0.10 4.57 22.96
CA GLU A 159 0.21 5.86 23.57
C GLU A 159 -0.64 6.96 22.95
N VAL A 160 -0.82 8.09 23.65
CA VAL A 160 -1.48 9.29 23.09
C VAL A 160 -0.41 10.25 22.59
N VAL A 161 -0.53 10.68 21.34
CA VAL A 161 0.34 11.67 20.70
C VAL A 161 -0.38 13.00 20.62
N HIS A 162 0.23 14.04 21.18
CA HIS A 162 -0.25 15.41 21.11
C HIS A 162 0.42 16.16 19.94
N VAL A 163 -0.39 16.80 19.11
CA VAL A 163 0.03 17.49 17.91
C VAL A 163 -0.24 18.99 18.06
N SER A 164 0.83 19.77 18.05
CA SER A 164 0.78 21.23 17.91
C SER A 164 1.62 21.62 16.70
N MET A 165 0.96 21.84 15.56
CA MET A 165 1.62 21.88 14.25
C MET A 165 1.73 23.28 13.62
N LEU A 166 1.00 24.28 14.15
CA LEU A 166 0.95 25.63 13.60
C LEU A 166 2.02 26.54 14.20
N GLU A 167 2.63 27.36 13.36
CA GLU A 167 3.48 28.48 13.77
C GLU A 167 2.68 29.79 13.84
N SER A 168 3.28 30.82 14.46
CA SER A 168 2.64 32.12 14.63
C SER A 168 2.26 32.75 13.28
N GLY A 169 0.96 33.03 13.10
CA GLY A 169 0.42 33.64 11.87
C GLY A 169 -0.09 32.63 10.84
N GLU A 170 0.02 31.33 11.13
CA GLU A 170 -0.55 30.27 10.32
C GLU A 170 -1.96 29.89 10.78
N LYS A 171 -2.73 29.31 9.87
CA LYS A 171 -4.02 28.67 10.16
C LYS A 171 -4.06 27.30 9.53
N ALA A 172 -4.65 26.32 10.21
CA ALA A 172 -4.90 25.02 9.61
C ALA A 172 -5.89 25.16 8.46
N GLU A 173 -5.57 24.55 7.31
CA GLU A 173 -6.50 24.49 6.18
C GLU A 173 -7.37 23.23 6.22
N THR A 174 -6.79 22.14 6.71
CA THR A 174 -7.43 20.82 6.81
C THR A 174 -7.11 20.19 8.15
N THR A 175 -7.94 19.22 8.55
CA THR A 175 -7.58 18.28 9.61
C THR A 175 -6.33 17.50 9.19
N PRO A 176 -5.34 17.32 10.08
CA PRO A 176 -4.14 16.59 9.73
C PRO A 176 -4.44 15.10 9.52
N ILE A 177 -3.62 14.46 8.68
CA ILE A 177 -3.67 13.03 8.39
C ILE A 177 -2.44 12.38 9.01
N VAL A 178 -2.61 11.21 9.61
CA VAL A 178 -1.49 10.40 10.11
C VAL A 178 -1.25 9.25 9.14
N ALA A 179 0.00 9.07 8.73
CA ALA A 179 0.42 8.00 7.85
C ALA A 179 1.68 7.32 8.36
N ALA A 180 1.82 6.01 8.16
CA ALA A 180 3.05 5.31 8.51
C ALA A 180 3.59 4.42 7.39
N THR A 181 4.89 4.16 7.44
CA THR A 181 5.52 3.10 6.63
C THR A 181 5.09 1.73 7.13
N TYR A 182 5.35 0.68 6.35
CA TYR A 182 5.18 -0.71 6.78
C TYR A 182 6.36 -1.17 7.66
N GLY A 183 6.20 -2.37 8.24
CA GLY A 183 7.22 -3.07 9.02
C GLY A 183 7.05 -2.98 10.53
N ASP A 184 7.90 -3.71 11.25
CA ASP A 184 7.89 -3.78 12.73
C ASP A 184 8.40 -2.50 13.42
N ASP A 185 8.99 -1.57 12.68
CA ASP A 185 9.51 -0.29 13.18
C ASP A 185 9.10 0.83 12.22
N PRO A 186 7.78 1.12 12.11
CA PRO A 186 7.26 2.03 11.11
C PRO A 186 7.60 3.48 11.47
N ALA A 187 8.00 4.27 10.48
CA ALA A 187 8.07 5.72 10.63
C ALA A 187 6.68 6.32 10.47
N VAL A 188 6.28 7.15 11.42
CA VAL A 188 4.95 7.77 11.48
C VAL A 188 5.06 9.25 11.15
N PHE A 189 4.17 9.75 10.28
CA PHE A 189 4.13 11.13 9.83
C PHE A 189 2.76 11.75 10.09
N VAL A 190 2.75 12.98 10.59
CA VAL A 190 1.56 13.86 10.64
C VAL A 190 1.65 14.82 9.45
N ILE A 191 0.67 14.80 8.56
CA ILE A 191 0.65 15.55 7.29
C ILE A 191 -0.52 16.54 7.32
N TYR A 192 -0.27 17.80 6.98
CA TYR A 192 -1.26 18.86 7.13
C TYR A 192 -1.01 20.03 6.19
N ALA A 193 -2.10 20.68 5.77
CA ALA A 193 -2.03 21.91 5.00
C ALA A 193 -2.22 23.13 5.90
N VAL A 194 -1.44 24.18 5.66
CA VAL A 194 -1.57 25.47 6.36
C VAL A 194 -1.80 26.61 5.38
N LYS A 195 -2.67 27.53 5.76
CA LYS A 195 -2.82 28.84 5.12
C LYS A 195 -1.93 29.85 5.83
N THR A 196 -1.14 30.58 5.04
CA THR A 196 -0.39 31.74 5.52
C THR A 196 -0.89 33.00 4.83
N LYS A 197 -1.06 34.07 5.62
CA LYS A 197 -1.38 35.40 5.12
C LYS A 197 -0.20 36.31 5.39
N ALA A 198 0.55 36.68 4.36
CA ALA A 198 1.46 37.82 4.48
C ALA A 198 0.63 39.10 4.69
N VAL A 199 1.02 39.92 5.67
CA VAL A 199 0.30 41.14 6.04
C VAL A 199 0.27 42.08 4.83
N GLY A 200 -0.93 42.33 4.29
CA GLY A 200 -1.15 43.29 3.19
C GLY A 200 -1.06 42.71 1.77
N THR A 201 -0.92 41.40 1.59
CA THR A 201 -0.86 40.76 0.26
C THR A 201 -2.07 39.85 0.02
N THR A 202 -2.62 39.93 -1.19
CA THR A 202 -3.45 38.91 -1.83
C THR A 202 -2.68 38.37 -3.02
N PRO A 203 -2.70 37.05 -3.28
CA PRO A 203 -3.49 36.01 -2.61
C PRO A 203 -2.85 35.44 -1.33
N GLU A 204 -3.62 34.67 -0.55
CA GLU A 204 -3.10 33.81 0.53
C GLU A 204 -2.26 32.67 -0.10
N THR A 205 -1.45 31.96 0.69
CA THR A 205 -0.71 30.79 0.19
C THR A 205 -0.98 29.57 1.06
N VAL A 206 -1.13 28.40 0.43
CA VAL A 206 -1.38 27.11 1.09
C VAL A 206 -0.14 26.25 0.94
N HIS A 207 0.40 25.78 2.05
CA HIS A 207 1.61 24.93 2.07
C HIS A 207 1.28 23.58 2.69
N LEU A 208 1.82 22.52 2.09
CA LEU A 208 1.73 21.16 2.63
C LEU A 208 2.97 20.88 3.47
N TYR A 209 2.75 20.52 4.73
CA TYR A 209 3.81 20.18 5.66
C TYR A 209 3.62 18.78 6.24
N ALA A 210 4.72 18.22 6.73
CA ALA A 210 4.67 17.03 7.55
C ALA A 210 5.63 17.13 8.76
N HIS A 211 5.31 16.39 9.81
CA HIS A 211 6.23 16.10 10.91
C HIS A 211 6.40 14.59 11.02
N GLU A 212 7.64 14.12 11.13
CA GLU A 212 7.89 12.76 11.60
C GLU A 212 7.67 12.70 13.12
N VAL A 213 6.94 11.71 13.60
CA VAL A 213 6.66 11.51 15.02
C VAL A 213 7.74 10.63 15.62
N ASN A 214 8.32 11.06 16.73
CA ASN A 214 9.16 10.19 17.54
C ASN A 214 8.25 9.25 18.35
N VAL A 215 8.05 8.04 17.83
CA VAL A 215 7.13 7.01 18.36
C VAL A 215 7.34 6.72 19.86
N ASN A 216 8.57 6.82 20.37
CA ASN A 216 8.86 6.54 21.78
C ASN A 216 8.47 7.67 22.74
N THR A 217 8.34 8.90 22.22
CA THR A 217 8.14 10.10 23.05
C THR A 217 6.85 10.84 22.71
N GLY A 218 6.24 10.55 21.55
CA GLY A 218 5.13 11.33 20.99
C GLY A 218 5.54 12.70 20.46
N GLU A 219 6.82 13.10 20.53
CA GLU A 219 7.25 14.42 20.09
C GLU A 219 7.29 14.53 18.56
N LEU A 220 6.87 15.69 18.04
CA LEU A 220 7.00 16.02 16.62
C LEU A 220 8.45 16.41 16.28
N GLY A 221 8.97 15.79 15.24
CA GLY A 221 10.25 16.15 14.65
C GLY A 221 10.23 17.51 13.95
N LYS A 222 11.28 17.81 13.18
CA LYS A 222 11.31 19.05 12.39
C LYS A 222 10.28 19.02 11.28
N ARG A 223 9.68 20.18 11.00
CA ARG A 223 8.77 20.38 9.87
C ARG A 223 9.46 20.05 8.55
N ILE A 224 8.80 19.25 7.72
CA ILE A 224 9.19 18.86 6.37
C ILE A 224 8.26 19.57 5.41
N ASP A 225 8.82 20.29 4.44
CA ASP A 225 8.08 20.99 3.39
C ASP A 225 7.87 20.07 2.18
N LEU A 226 6.61 19.85 1.81
CA LEU A 226 6.19 19.11 0.63
C LEU A 226 5.97 20.10 -0.51
N LYS A 227 7.08 20.64 -1.04
CA LYS A 227 7.09 21.65 -2.10
C LYS A 227 6.65 21.08 -3.44
N THR A 228 5.85 21.85 -4.17
CA THR A 228 5.57 21.62 -5.59
C THR A 228 6.51 22.37 -6.52
N GLU A 229 6.61 21.89 -7.76
CA GLU A 229 7.42 22.53 -8.81
C GLU A 229 6.82 23.87 -9.27
N GLU A 230 5.50 24.01 -9.24
CA GLU A 230 4.80 25.28 -9.43
C GLU A 230 4.48 25.89 -8.06
N ASP A 231 4.96 27.12 -7.83
CA ASP A 231 4.89 27.81 -6.54
C ASP A 231 3.45 27.90 -5.99
N ASN A 232 3.30 27.58 -4.70
CA ASN A 232 2.09 27.47 -3.89
C ASN A 232 1.21 28.75 -3.80
N LEU A 233 0.63 29.22 -4.91
CA LEU A 233 -0.39 30.26 -4.86
C LEU A 233 -1.73 29.65 -4.42
N ALA A 234 -2.28 30.08 -3.29
CA ALA A 234 -3.67 29.76 -2.98
C ALA A 234 -4.56 30.76 -3.69
N ASP A 235 -4.81 30.52 -4.98
CA ASP A 235 -6.02 31.11 -5.55
C ASP A 235 -7.23 30.32 -5.06
N ARG A 236 -8.34 31.01 -4.75
CA ARG A 236 -9.62 30.34 -4.44
C ARG A 236 -10.10 29.49 -5.62
N ASP A 237 -9.53 29.72 -6.79
CA ASP A 237 -9.81 29.09 -8.05
C ASP A 237 -8.79 27.99 -8.43
N GLN A 238 -8.04 27.37 -7.49
CA GLN A 238 -7.10 26.27 -7.81
C GLN A 238 -7.46 24.89 -7.21
N ASP A 239 -8.60 24.75 -6.51
CA ASP A 239 -9.12 23.50 -5.92
C ASP A 239 -8.04 22.60 -5.28
N TYR A 240 -7.21 23.19 -4.42
CA TYR A 240 -6.11 22.49 -3.77
C TYR A 240 -6.59 21.31 -2.92
N GLN A 241 -6.05 20.11 -3.18
CA GLN A 241 -6.31 18.90 -2.37
C GLN A 241 -5.03 18.08 -2.17
N TYR A 242 -5.00 17.26 -1.12
CA TYR A 242 -3.94 16.29 -0.90
C TYR A 242 -4.49 14.99 -0.29
N ALA A 243 -3.78 13.89 -0.54
CA ALA A 243 -4.12 12.57 -0.02
C ALA A 243 -2.85 11.75 0.21
N VAL A 244 -2.90 10.82 1.17
CA VAL A 244 -1.90 9.75 1.30
C VAL A 244 -2.34 8.64 0.34
N ILE A 245 -1.45 8.23 -0.56
CA ILE A 245 -1.80 7.33 -1.67
C ILE A 245 -1.04 6.00 -1.67
N GLY A 246 -0.21 5.77 -0.67
CA GLY A 246 0.48 4.50 -0.49
C GLY A 246 1.66 4.60 0.47
N ALA A 247 2.20 3.44 0.83
CA ALA A 247 3.38 3.35 1.68
C ALA A 247 4.23 2.13 1.31
N SER A 248 5.52 2.22 1.59
CA SER A 248 6.50 1.13 1.56
C SER A 248 7.08 0.93 2.96
N ASP A 249 8.09 0.08 3.12
CA ASP A 249 8.84 -0.09 4.37
C ASP A 249 9.63 1.17 4.73
N THR A 250 9.89 2.06 3.75
CA THR A 250 10.79 3.20 3.93
C THR A 250 10.15 4.55 3.63
N ARG A 251 8.99 4.57 2.97
CA ARG A 251 8.37 5.79 2.46
C ARG A 251 6.85 5.82 2.62
N VAL A 252 6.32 7.02 2.79
CA VAL A 252 4.89 7.32 2.62
C VAL A 252 4.75 8.21 1.39
N ALA A 253 3.89 7.83 0.46
CA ALA A 253 3.56 8.60 -0.74
C ALA A 253 2.36 9.52 -0.47
N VAL A 254 2.54 10.80 -0.77
CA VAL A 254 1.54 11.85 -0.60
C VAL A 254 1.32 12.52 -1.95
N GLN A 255 0.08 12.52 -2.41
CA GLN A 255 -0.34 13.25 -3.59
C GLN A 255 -0.79 14.65 -3.18
N LYS A 256 -0.43 15.63 -4.01
CA LYS A 256 -1.04 16.95 -4.04
C LYS A 256 -1.63 17.19 -5.44
N THR A 257 -2.81 17.80 -5.50
CA THR A 257 -3.46 18.23 -6.76
C THR A 257 -3.76 19.72 -6.77
N TRP A 258 -3.75 20.29 -7.97
CA TRP A 258 -4.14 21.66 -8.28
C TRP A 258 -4.56 21.74 -9.74
N HIS A 259 -5.06 22.90 -10.19
CA HIS A 259 -5.32 23.12 -11.61
C HIS A 259 -4.84 24.48 -12.09
N THR A 260 -4.66 24.59 -13.41
CA THR A 260 -4.37 25.84 -14.12
C THR A 260 -5.34 26.02 -15.28
N GLU A 261 -5.35 27.19 -15.92
CA GLU A 261 -6.06 27.40 -17.20
C GLU A 261 -5.03 27.48 -18.33
N GLU A 262 -5.25 26.74 -19.42
CA GLU A 262 -4.50 26.88 -20.67
C GLU A 262 -5.42 27.35 -21.80
N THR A 263 -4.87 28.15 -22.73
CA THR A 263 -5.63 28.70 -23.86
C THR A 263 -5.27 27.96 -25.14
N PHE A 264 -6.31 27.46 -25.82
CA PHE A 264 -6.22 26.75 -27.09
C PHE A 264 -6.90 27.56 -28.19
N THR A 265 -6.39 27.47 -29.42
CA THR A 265 -7.07 28.07 -30.58
C THR A 265 -7.86 26.99 -31.31
N VAL A 266 -9.19 27.08 -31.28
CA VAL A 266 -10.12 26.17 -31.95
C VAL A 266 -11.10 26.94 -32.83
N ASN A 267 -11.30 26.51 -34.07
CA ASN A 267 -12.21 27.16 -35.03
C ASN A 267 -11.95 28.67 -35.20
N GLY A 268 -10.69 29.10 -35.06
CA GLY A 268 -10.28 30.51 -35.14
C GLY A 268 -10.68 31.37 -33.93
N ARG A 269 -11.04 30.76 -32.80
CA ARG A 269 -11.31 31.43 -31.52
C ARG A 269 -10.42 30.85 -30.44
N GLU A 270 -10.12 31.67 -29.44
CA GLU A 270 -9.47 31.21 -28.21
C GLU A 270 -10.52 30.55 -27.31
N ASP A 271 -10.18 29.36 -26.83
CA ASP A 271 -10.94 28.62 -25.82
C ASP A 271 -10.03 28.34 -24.63
N LYS A 272 -10.60 28.35 -23.43
CA LYS A 272 -9.85 28.13 -22.19
C LYS A 272 -10.24 26.79 -21.62
N GLU A 273 -9.25 25.95 -21.41
CA GLU A 273 -9.45 24.65 -20.78
C GLU A 273 -8.79 24.60 -19.41
N ARG A 274 -9.47 23.91 -18.49
CA ARG A 274 -8.90 23.55 -17.20
C ARG A 274 -7.88 22.44 -17.41
N VAL A 275 -6.70 22.60 -16.83
CA VAL A 275 -5.63 21.61 -16.81
C VAL A 275 -5.40 21.18 -15.38
N ASP A 276 -5.75 19.93 -15.06
CA ASP A 276 -5.48 19.36 -13.75
C ASP A 276 -4.02 18.87 -13.66
N HIS A 277 -3.46 19.02 -12.47
CA HIS A 277 -2.10 18.60 -12.12
C HIS A 277 -2.15 17.72 -10.88
N ALA A 278 -1.26 16.74 -10.83
CA ALA A 278 -1.01 15.94 -9.63
C ALA A 278 0.49 15.75 -9.45
N GLN A 279 0.99 15.96 -8.24
CA GLN A 279 2.36 15.63 -7.88
C GLN A 279 2.38 14.64 -6.74
N VAL A 280 3.12 13.55 -6.92
CA VAL A 280 3.35 12.54 -5.90
C VAL A 280 4.71 12.77 -5.27
N MET A 281 4.73 12.90 -3.96
CA MET A 281 5.93 13.13 -3.14
C MET A 281 6.10 11.99 -2.14
N ALA A 282 7.33 11.67 -1.79
CA ALA A 282 7.65 10.70 -0.76
C ALA A 282 8.22 11.38 0.49
N LEU A 283 7.61 11.06 1.63
CA LEU A 283 8.22 11.23 2.95
C LEU A 283 9.06 9.99 3.26
N THR A 284 10.22 10.19 3.87
CA THR A 284 11.18 9.09 4.15
C THR A 284 11.73 9.27 5.55
N HIS A 285 11.78 8.18 6.32
CA HIS A 285 12.31 8.18 7.69
C HIS A 285 13.67 8.90 7.79
N GLY A 286 13.79 9.83 8.73
CA GLY A 286 15.02 10.57 9.00
C GLY A 286 15.44 11.58 7.93
N ARG A 287 14.67 11.75 6.85
CA ARG A 287 14.91 12.79 5.84
C ARG A 287 14.22 14.09 6.24
N LYS A 288 14.90 15.21 5.96
CA LYS A 288 14.39 16.56 6.27
C LYS A 288 13.61 17.20 5.12
N THR A 289 13.51 16.51 3.99
CA THR A 289 12.89 17.00 2.76
C THR A 289 12.14 15.85 2.11
N ALA A 290 10.95 16.14 1.58
CA ALA A 290 10.25 15.22 0.71
C ALA A 290 10.97 15.07 -0.63
N THR A 291 10.71 13.99 -1.35
CA THR A 291 11.25 13.76 -2.70
C THR A 291 10.10 13.62 -3.69
N THR A 292 10.11 14.39 -4.77
CA THR A 292 9.15 14.20 -5.87
C THR A 292 9.38 12.85 -6.54
N LEU A 293 8.33 12.04 -6.63
CA LEU A 293 8.32 10.78 -7.36
C LEU A 293 7.93 11.03 -8.82
N GLN A 294 6.72 11.53 -9.04
CA GLN A 294 6.15 11.81 -10.36
C GLN A 294 5.33 13.10 -10.33
N THR A 295 5.30 13.80 -11.46
CA THR A 295 4.38 14.90 -11.75
C THR A 295 3.54 14.49 -12.94
N PHE A 296 2.22 14.63 -12.81
CA PHE A 296 1.22 14.38 -13.83
C PHE A 296 0.55 15.70 -14.18
N LYS A 297 0.27 15.87 -15.46
CA LYS A 297 -0.38 17.05 -16.01
C LYS A 297 -1.28 16.61 -17.16
N ASP A 298 -2.50 17.12 -17.16
CA ASP A 298 -3.39 16.92 -18.29
C ASP A 298 -2.90 17.68 -19.52
N GLU A 299 -2.89 17.01 -20.67
CA GLU A 299 -2.44 17.57 -21.94
C GLU A 299 -3.62 17.71 -22.90
N GLY A 300 -3.83 18.93 -23.41
CA GLY A 300 -4.85 19.21 -24.42
C GLY A 300 -4.35 19.03 -25.84
N ALA A 301 -5.16 18.40 -26.67
CA ALA A 301 -4.92 18.27 -28.11
C ALA A 301 -6.11 18.81 -28.91
N VAL A 302 -5.84 19.69 -29.89
CA VAL A 302 -6.88 20.14 -30.83
C VAL A 302 -7.15 19.02 -31.83
N THR A 303 -8.36 18.47 -31.78
CA THR A 303 -8.86 17.42 -32.66
C THR A 303 -9.85 18.00 -33.67
N SER A 304 -10.10 17.28 -34.78
CA SER A 304 -11.10 17.68 -35.78
C SER A 304 -12.04 16.53 -36.09
N ASP A 305 -13.34 16.82 -36.16
CA ASP A 305 -14.33 15.84 -36.61
C ASP A 305 -14.31 15.65 -38.14
N SER A 306 -15.13 14.74 -38.66
CA SER A 306 -15.24 14.49 -40.11
C SER A 306 -15.75 15.70 -40.91
N GLY A 307 -16.38 16.67 -40.25
CA GLY A 307 -16.84 17.93 -40.84
C GLY A 307 -15.80 19.04 -40.79
N GLY A 308 -14.63 18.81 -40.16
CA GLY A 308 -13.57 19.80 -39.97
C GLY A 308 -13.79 20.74 -38.78
N TYR A 309 -14.80 20.49 -37.94
CA TYR A 309 -15.00 21.24 -36.71
C TYR A 309 -13.94 20.85 -35.69
N GLN A 310 -13.28 21.84 -35.09
CA GLN A 310 -12.21 21.64 -34.11
C GLN A 310 -12.74 21.66 -32.67
N SER A 311 -12.19 20.81 -31.82
CA SER A 311 -12.43 20.79 -30.37
C SER A 311 -11.12 20.53 -29.63
N VAL A 312 -11.01 20.95 -28.38
CA VAL A 312 -9.93 20.48 -27.50
C VAL A 312 -10.38 19.16 -26.89
N ASP A 313 -9.50 18.18 -26.94
CA ASP A 313 -9.66 16.90 -26.26
C ASP A 313 -8.51 16.76 -25.27
N MET A 314 -8.86 16.57 -24.00
CA MET A 314 -7.92 16.57 -22.89
C MET A 314 -7.52 15.15 -22.54
N THR A 315 -6.24 14.97 -22.19
CA THR A 315 -5.85 13.84 -21.33
C THR A 315 -6.53 14.04 -19.98
N GLU A 316 -7.03 12.97 -19.37
CA GLU A 316 -7.53 13.02 -18.00
C GLU A 316 -6.67 12.07 -17.16
N THR A 317 -5.92 12.62 -16.21
CA THR A 317 -5.05 11.86 -15.31
C THR A 317 -5.53 11.97 -13.87
N GLU A 318 -5.86 10.83 -13.27
CA GLU A 318 -6.28 10.75 -11.87
C GLU A 318 -5.37 9.77 -11.13
N VAL A 319 -4.68 10.25 -10.10
CA VAL A 319 -3.87 9.41 -9.22
C VAL A 319 -4.72 8.96 -8.02
N LYS A 320 -4.59 7.68 -7.65
CA LYS A 320 -5.38 7.02 -6.61
C LYS A 320 -4.49 6.21 -5.67
N ASP A 321 -4.97 6.07 -4.45
CA ASP A 321 -4.48 5.09 -3.51
C ASP A 321 -4.83 3.66 -3.94
N VAL A 322 -3.99 2.72 -3.52
CA VAL A 322 -4.18 1.29 -3.72
C VAL A 322 -3.75 0.54 -2.47
N SER A 323 -4.31 -0.64 -2.25
CA SER A 323 -3.99 -1.51 -1.11
C SER A 323 -2.62 -2.18 -1.17
N VAL A 324 -1.89 -2.07 -2.28
CA VAL A 324 -0.63 -2.80 -2.49
C VAL A 324 0.58 -2.03 -1.95
N TYR A 325 1.42 -2.75 -1.23
CA TYR A 325 2.70 -2.28 -0.72
C TYR A 325 3.57 -1.65 -1.81
N ASP A 326 4.24 -0.55 -1.47
CA ASP A 326 5.19 0.14 -2.34
C ASP A 326 4.60 0.60 -3.67
N THR A 327 3.28 0.80 -3.78
CA THR A 327 2.68 1.24 -5.03
C THR A 327 1.60 2.30 -4.88
N TYR A 328 1.34 2.98 -6.00
CA TYR A 328 0.18 3.82 -6.21
C TYR A 328 -0.23 3.73 -7.68
N LEU A 329 -1.41 4.22 -8.01
CA LEU A 329 -1.99 4.06 -9.34
C LEU A 329 -2.30 5.40 -9.99
N ALA A 330 -1.95 5.55 -11.26
CA ALA A 330 -2.45 6.63 -12.10
C ALA A 330 -3.39 6.06 -13.16
N THR A 331 -4.59 6.60 -13.28
CA THR A 331 -5.50 6.31 -14.38
C THR A 331 -5.33 7.38 -15.44
N VAL A 332 -5.11 6.96 -16.69
CA VAL A 332 -4.86 7.87 -17.81
C VAL A 332 -5.87 7.58 -18.92
N LYS A 333 -6.65 8.60 -19.29
CA LYS A 333 -7.45 8.62 -20.52
C LYS A 333 -6.75 9.53 -21.51
N ARG A 334 -6.53 9.05 -22.74
CA ARG A 334 -5.86 9.84 -23.79
C ARG A 334 -6.87 10.50 -24.75
N PRO A 335 -6.51 11.62 -25.37
CA PRO A 335 -7.29 12.22 -26.45
C PRO A 335 -7.56 11.21 -27.57
N GLY A 336 -8.76 11.29 -28.15
CA GLY A 336 -9.23 10.46 -29.25
C GLY A 336 -9.61 9.03 -28.85
N THR A 337 -9.59 8.71 -27.56
CA THR A 337 -9.99 7.38 -27.07
C THR A 337 -11.43 7.40 -26.55
N PRO A 338 -12.22 6.32 -26.73
CA PRO A 338 -13.55 6.23 -26.13
C PRO A 338 -13.52 6.47 -24.62
N VAL A 339 -14.59 7.03 -24.05
CA VAL A 339 -14.69 7.34 -22.62
C VAL A 339 -14.45 6.09 -21.73
N SER A 340 -14.67 4.89 -22.25
CA SER A 340 -14.52 3.59 -21.58
C SER A 340 -13.17 2.90 -21.79
N THR A 341 -12.10 3.62 -22.16
CA THR A 341 -10.78 3.02 -22.40
C THR A 341 -9.68 3.74 -21.61
N LYS A 342 -9.80 3.78 -20.28
CA LYS A 342 -8.70 4.22 -19.41
C LYS A 342 -7.57 3.18 -19.40
N THR A 343 -6.35 3.63 -19.15
CA THR A 343 -5.22 2.77 -18.80
C THR A 343 -4.85 2.99 -17.34
N TYR A 344 -4.83 1.92 -16.56
CA TYR A 344 -4.36 1.92 -15.19
C TYR A 344 -2.84 1.71 -15.20
N GLN A 345 -2.09 2.67 -14.68
CA GLN A 345 -0.63 2.66 -14.64
C GLN A 345 -0.18 2.49 -13.19
N LEU A 346 0.41 1.33 -12.87
CA LEU A 346 0.90 1.06 -11.52
C LEU A 346 2.34 1.57 -11.39
N TYR A 347 2.65 2.28 -10.32
CA TYR A 347 3.98 2.85 -10.05
C TYR A 347 4.53 2.31 -8.74
N SER A 348 5.86 2.11 -8.67
CA SER A 348 6.57 1.80 -7.42
C SER A 348 7.03 3.07 -6.71
N ILE A 349 6.83 3.14 -5.38
CA ILE A 349 7.18 4.27 -4.51
C ILE A 349 8.72 4.32 -4.30
N ASP A 350 9.31 3.20 -3.93
CA ASP A 350 10.74 3.06 -3.63
C ASP A 350 11.56 3.02 -4.91
N GLY A 351 11.07 2.27 -5.91
CA GLY A 351 11.68 2.16 -7.22
C GLY A 351 11.53 3.41 -8.09
N ASN A 352 10.59 4.30 -7.74
CA ASN A 352 10.22 5.50 -8.51
C ASN A 352 10.14 5.24 -10.02
N LYS A 353 9.35 4.25 -10.40
CA LYS A 353 9.18 3.85 -11.80
C LYS A 353 7.80 3.25 -12.02
N LYS A 354 7.31 3.35 -13.24
CA LYS A 354 6.14 2.59 -13.67
C LYS A 354 6.47 1.09 -13.70
N LEU A 355 5.55 0.28 -13.20
CA LEU A 355 5.64 -1.17 -13.12
C LEU A 355 4.91 -1.84 -14.30
N VAL A 356 3.64 -1.49 -14.52
CA VAL A 356 2.79 -2.12 -15.53
C VAL A 356 1.70 -1.16 -16.01
N ASP A 357 1.29 -1.33 -17.27
CA ASP A 357 0.09 -0.73 -17.85
C ASP A 357 -1.02 -1.79 -17.93
N VAL A 358 -2.18 -1.50 -17.37
CA VAL A 358 -3.36 -2.36 -17.40
C VAL A 358 -4.50 -1.63 -18.11
N PRO A 359 -4.77 -1.96 -19.39
CA PRO A 359 -5.95 -1.48 -20.09
C PRO A 359 -7.24 -1.85 -19.38
N GLU A 360 -8.17 -0.90 -19.26
CA GLU A 360 -9.50 -1.11 -18.68
C GLU A 360 -10.29 -2.22 -19.38
N THR A 361 -10.00 -2.49 -20.65
CA THR A 361 -10.63 -3.55 -21.44
C THR A 361 -10.48 -4.94 -20.84
N TYR A 362 -9.42 -5.20 -20.05
CA TYR A 362 -9.26 -6.48 -19.37
C TYR A 362 -10.32 -6.71 -18.28
N CYS A 363 -10.79 -5.64 -17.65
CA CYS A 363 -11.68 -5.74 -16.50
C CYS A 363 -13.15 -5.89 -16.91
N GLY A 364 -13.51 -5.56 -18.16
CA GLY A 364 -14.82 -5.87 -18.76
C GLY A 364 -16.05 -5.28 -18.05
N ARG A 365 -15.88 -4.41 -17.05
CA ARG A 365 -16.93 -3.93 -16.15
C ARG A 365 -17.19 -2.44 -16.36
N SER A 366 -18.47 -2.05 -16.29
CA SER A 366 -18.91 -0.64 -16.36
C SER A 366 -18.43 0.22 -15.17
N TYR A 367 -17.86 -0.38 -14.13
CA TYR A 367 -17.44 0.27 -12.89
C TYR A 367 -15.90 0.25 -12.67
N GLY A 368 -15.11 -0.07 -13.70
CA GLY A 368 -13.64 -0.08 -13.65
C GLY A 368 -13.01 -1.40 -13.15
N CYS A 369 -11.70 -1.36 -12.86
CA CYS A 369 -10.88 -2.53 -12.53
C CYS A 369 -10.84 -2.94 -11.04
N GLY A 370 -11.62 -2.30 -10.15
CA GLY A 370 -11.52 -2.55 -8.70
C GLY A 370 -10.12 -2.24 -8.16
N ALA A 371 -9.57 -1.10 -8.57
CA ALA A 371 -8.16 -0.76 -8.40
C ALA A 371 -7.76 -0.47 -6.94
N ASP A 372 -8.74 -0.29 -6.06
CA ASP A 372 -8.61 -0.17 -4.61
C ASP A 372 -8.21 -1.49 -3.93
N THR A 373 -8.40 -2.63 -4.58
CA THR A 373 -8.19 -3.99 -4.02
C THR A 373 -7.08 -4.80 -4.70
N ILE A 374 -6.16 -4.12 -5.40
CA ILE A 374 -5.04 -4.79 -6.07
C ILE A 374 -4.21 -5.53 -5.00
N ARG A 375 -3.65 -6.69 -5.35
CA ARG A 375 -2.71 -7.44 -4.50
C ARG A 375 -1.49 -7.84 -5.28
N ARG A 376 -0.31 -7.84 -4.67
CA ARG A 376 0.91 -8.33 -5.32
C ARG A 376 1.01 -9.84 -5.14
N VAL A 377 1.27 -10.58 -6.21
CA VAL A 377 1.43 -12.04 -6.19
C VAL A 377 2.80 -12.37 -6.76
N GLY A 378 3.71 -12.80 -5.90
CA GLY A 378 5.12 -12.97 -6.28
C GLY A 378 5.78 -11.65 -6.70
N ASP A 379 6.83 -11.76 -7.53
CA ASP A 379 7.65 -10.59 -7.86
C ASP A 379 7.09 -9.71 -8.98
N ASP A 380 6.33 -10.29 -9.90
CA ASP A 380 5.98 -9.70 -11.19
C ASP A 380 4.50 -9.85 -11.59
N HIS A 381 3.64 -10.30 -10.68
CA HIS A 381 2.19 -10.37 -10.91
C HIS A 381 1.40 -9.53 -9.92
N TRP A 382 0.25 -9.05 -10.39
CA TRP A 382 -0.71 -8.28 -9.62
C TRP A 382 -2.13 -8.79 -9.88
N LEU A 383 -2.87 -8.99 -8.81
CA LEU A 383 -4.26 -9.43 -8.84
C LEU A 383 -5.18 -8.20 -8.89
N PHE A 384 -5.82 -7.97 -10.04
CA PHE A 384 -6.82 -6.93 -10.28
C PHE A 384 -8.21 -7.57 -10.36
N ASN A 385 -9.03 -7.47 -9.30
CA ASN A 385 -10.44 -7.87 -9.29
C ASN A 385 -10.78 -9.14 -10.12
N GLY A 386 -10.13 -10.27 -9.78
CA GLY A 386 -10.32 -11.54 -10.47
C GLY A 386 -9.42 -11.78 -11.70
N TRP A 387 -8.46 -10.90 -11.98
CA TRP A 387 -7.49 -11.04 -13.05
C TRP A 387 -6.05 -11.00 -12.53
N MET A 388 -5.25 -11.99 -12.89
CA MET A 388 -3.82 -11.99 -12.65
C MET A 388 -3.12 -11.31 -13.81
N VAL A 389 -2.44 -10.18 -13.56
CA VAL A 389 -1.74 -9.39 -14.58
C VAL A 389 -0.24 -9.47 -14.34
N ASP A 390 0.53 -9.83 -15.36
CA ASP A 390 1.99 -9.88 -15.28
C ASP A 390 2.64 -8.53 -15.61
N SER A 391 3.97 -8.43 -15.42
CA SER A 391 4.76 -7.22 -15.71
C SER A 391 4.77 -6.78 -17.18
N THR A 392 4.31 -7.61 -18.11
CA THR A 392 4.12 -7.24 -19.52
C THR A 392 2.74 -6.66 -19.80
N GLY A 393 1.83 -6.72 -18.82
CA GLY A 393 0.42 -6.35 -18.95
C GLY A 393 -0.45 -7.49 -19.48
N ALA A 394 0.09 -8.71 -19.64
CA ALA A 394 -0.72 -9.86 -20.02
C ALA A 394 -1.58 -10.31 -18.83
N ALA A 395 -2.86 -10.59 -19.09
CA ALA A 395 -3.83 -10.91 -18.05
C ALA A 395 -4.42 -12.31 -18.24
N LYS A 396 -4.61 -13.03 -17.12
CA LYS A 396 -5.33 -14.31 -17.06
C LYS A 396 -6.39 -14.25 -15.96
N SER A 397 -7.62 -14.70 -16.25
CA SER A 397 -8.67 -14.74 -15.23
C SER A 397 -8.31 -15.73 -14.12
N VAL A 398 -8.62 -15.38 -12.88
CA VAL A 398 -8.47 -16.27 -11.72
C VAL A 398 -9.35 -17.51 -11.88
N ALA A 399 -10.56 -17.36 -12.44
CA ALA A 399 -11.45 -18.47 -12.75
C ALA A 399 -10.77 -19.52 -13.66
N SER A 400 -10.05 -19.08 -14.69
CA SER A 400 -9.26 -19.96 -15.55
C SER A 400 -8.08 -20.60 -14.82
N ILE A 401 -7.43 -19.90 -13.88
CA ILE A 401 -6.30 -20.45 -13.09
C ILE A 401 -6.77 -21.58 -12.17
N VAL A 402 -7.92 -21.44 -11.53
CA VAL A 402 -8.46 -22.46 -10.60
C VAL A 402 -9.39 -23.47 -11.27
N GLY A 403 -9.69 -23.29 -12.56
CA GLY A 403 -10.47 -24.23 -13.35
C GLY A 403 -11.97 -24.26 -13.00
N VAL A 404 -12.57 -23.09 -12.74
CA VAL A 404 -14.02 -22.91 -12.53
C VAL A 404 -14.65 -22.13 -13.68
N SER A 405 -15.99 -22.02 -13.70
CA SER A 405 -16.69 -21.22 -14.71
C SER A 405 -16.30 -19.74 -14.59
N GLU A 406 -16.21 -19.03 -15.71
CA GLU A 406 -16.03 -17.56 -15.71
C GLU A 406 -17.24 -16.82 -15.10
N ASP A 407 -18.41 -17.47 -15.05
CA ASP A 407 -19.62 -16.94 -14.40
C ASP A 407 -19.64 -17.14 -12.87
N SER A 408 -18.62 -17.81 -12.30
CA SER A 408 -18.55 -18.05 -10.86
C SER A 408 -18.31 -16.75 -10.11
N GLN A 409 -18.97 -16.57 -8.97
CA GLN A 409 -18.60 -15.49 -8.06
C GLN A 409 -17.32 -15.87 -7.32
N LEU A 410 -16.31 -15.02 -7.42
CA LEU A 410 -15.05 -15.18 -6.70
C LEU A 410 -14.95 -14.17 -5.56
N ASP A 411 -14.57 -14.65 -4.38
CA ASP A 411 -14.12 -13.84 -3.26
C ASP A 411 -12.62 -14.12 -3.02
N LEU A 412 -11.84 -13.05 -2.91
CA LEU A 412 -10.38 -13.08 -3.03
C LEU A 412 -9.75 -12.42 -1.81
N ASN A 413 -8.86 -13.15 -1.16
CA ASN A 413 -8.01 -12.67 -0.07
C ASN A 413 -6.58 -13.16 -0.27
N GLN A 414 -5.66 -12.76 0.61
CA GLN A 414 -4.26 -13.14 0.51
C GLN A 414 -3.67 -13.38 1.90
N PHE A 415 -2.89 -14.45 2.00
CA PHE A 415 -2.08 -14.74 3.18
C PHE A 415 -0.81 -13.89 3.19
N SER A 416 -0.23 -13.71 4.37
CA SER A 416 0.98 -12.92 4.57
C SER A 416 2.21 -13.50 3.84
N ASP A 417 2.18 -14.77 3.45
CA ASP A 417 3.22 -15.39 2.64
C ASP A 417 3.08 -15.09 1.13
N GLY A 418 2.01 -14.41 0.71
CA GLY A 418 1.72 -14.05 -0.67
C GLY A 418 0.75 -15.00 -1.37
N THR A 419 0.42 -16.16 -0.81
CA THR A 419 -0.55 -17.09 -1.39
C THR A 419 -1.94 -16.44 -1.45
N VAL A 420 -2.58 -16.51 -2.61
CA VAL A 420 -3.93 -15.99 -2.82
C VAL A 420 -4.95 -17.05 -2.41
N TYR A 421 -5.87 -16.65 -1.52
CA TYR A 421 -7.07 -17.40 -1.18
C TYR A 421 -8.18 -17.08 -2.19
N VAL A 422 -8.77 -18.10 -2.79
CA VAL A 422 -9.88 -17.97 -3.73
C VAL A 422 -11.06 -18.81 -3.24
N GLN A 423 -12.15 -18.15 -2.89
CA GLN A 423 -13.44 -18.78 -2.70
C GLN A 423 -14.26 -18.64 -3.97
N ALA A 424 -14.67 -19.77 -4.53
CA ALA A 424 -15.56 -19.81 -5.69
C ALA A 424 -16.96 -20.27 -5.29
N VAL A 425 -17.97 -19.55 -5.77
CA VAL A 425 -19.39 -19.90 -5.63
C VAL A 425 -20.02 -20.01 -7.01
N ASP A 426 -20.47 -21.21 -7.35
CA ASP A 426 -21.18 -21.47 -8.61
C ASP A 426 -22.66 -21.11 -8.48
N PHE A 427 -23.17 -20.25 -9.37
CA PHE A 427 -24.61 -19.98 -9.47
C PHE A 427 -25.31 -21.13 -10.21
N GLY A 428 -25.80 -22.11 -9.45
CA GLY A 428 -26.64 -23.21 -9.93
C GLY A 428 -27.47 -23.83 -8.80
N ASP A 429 -28.24 -24.88 -9.08
CA ASP A 429 -29.21 -25.51 -8.15
C ASP A 429 -28.59 -26.04 -6.84
N ASP A 430 -27.25 -26.17 -6.76
CA ASP A 430 -26.54 -26.79 -5.63
C ASP A 430 -25.64 -25.83 -4.80
N TYR A 431 -25.56 -24.52 -5.11
CA TYR A 431 -24.68 -23.53 -4.44
C TYR A 431 -23.31 -24.11 -4.02
N ALA A 432 -22.59 -24.73 -4.96
CA ALA A 432 -21.32 -25.36 -4.65
C ALA A 432 -20.30 -24.29 -4.25
N LYS A 433 -19.76 -24.42 -3.04
CA LYS A 433 -18.69 -23.54 -2.53
C LYS A 433 -17.39 -24.32 -2.53
N ARG A 434 -16.35 -23.79 -3.18
CA ARG A 434 -15.02 -24.40 -3.31
C ARG A 434 -13.96 -23.40 -2.86
N ILE A 435 -12.86 -23.90 -2.32
CA ILE A 435 -11.71 -23.07 -1.96
C ILE A 435 -10.45 -23.56 -2.67
N PHE A 436 -9.73 -22.60 -3.24
CA PHE A 436 -8.45 -22.80 -3.86
C PHE A 436 -7.42 -21.86 -3.24
N LEU A 437 -6.16 -22.31 -3.28
CA LEU A 437 -4.99 -21.51 -3.03
C LEU A 437 -4.22 -21.35 -4.34
N ILE A 438 -3.74 -20.14 -4.63
CA ILE A 438 -2.86 -19.86 -5.74
C ILE A 438 -1.53 -19.38 -5.18
N ASP A 439 -0.46 -20.11 -5.48
CA ASP A 439 0.90 -19.75 -5.07
C ASP A 439 1.52 -18.73 -6.04
N ASP A 440 2.73 -18.26 -5.73
CA ASP A 440 3.44 -17.22 -6.50
C ASP A 440 3.79 -17.66 -7.94
N ASP A 441 3.94 -18.96 -8.17
CA ASP A 441 4.13 -19.58 -9.49
C ASP A 441 2.81 -19.82 -10.26
N LEU A 442 1.70 -19.30 -9.72
CA LEU A 442 0.33 -19.42 -10.23
C LEU A 442 -0.19 -20.87 -10.31
N GLN A 443 0.44 -21.82 -9.60
CA GLN A 443 -0.16 -23.13 -9.40
C GLN A 443 -1.34 -23.02 -8.45
N SER A 444 -2.43 -23.72 -8.77
CA SER A 444 -3.62 -23.75 -7.94
C SER A 444 -3.78 -25.10 -7.24
N THR A 445 -4.12 -25.05 -5.96
CA THR A 445 -4.46 -26.23 -5.16
C THR A 445 -5.88 -26.08 -4.63
N GLU A 446 -6.75 -27.03 -4.93
CA GLU A 446 -8.07 -27.11 -4.30
C GLU A 446 -7.92 -27.67 -2.88
N VAL A 447 -8.29 -26.88 -1.89
CA VAL A 447 -8.12 -27.22 -0.47
C VAL A 447 -9.38 -27.87 0.08
N LEU A 448 -10.54 -27.35 -0.34
CA LEU A 448 -11.84 -27.82 0.09
C LEU A 448 -12.67 -28.15 -1.15
N ASP A 449 -12.80 -29.45 -1.43
CA ASP A 449 -13.58 -29.91 -2.57
C ASP A 449 -15.10 -29.85 -2.33
N LYS A 450 -15.84 -29.86 -3.44
CA LYS A 450 -17.30 -29.75 -3.48
C LYS A 450 -18.01 -30.84 -2.65
N ASP A 451 -17.51 -32.07 -2.62
CA ASP A 451 -18.20 -33.21 -2.00
C ASP A 451 -18.03 -33.22 -0.49
N GLN A 452 -16.84 -32.86 0.00
CA GLN A 452 -16.52 -32.76 1.42
C GLN A 452 -17.32 -31.64 2.09
N TRP A 453 -17.43 -30.47 1.44
CA TRP A 453 -18.03 -29.28 2.05
C TRP A 453 -19.46 -28.98 1.64
N GLY A 454 -19.92 -29.44 0.47
CA GLY A 454 -21.31 -29.29 0.05
C GLY A 454 -22.30 -29.89 1.05
N ARG A 455 -21.89 -30.89 1.84
CA ARG A 455 -22.70 -31.47 2.93
C ARG A 455 -22.66 -30.68 4.23
N LEU A 456 -21.54 -30.02 4.53
CA LEU A 456 -21.33 -29.28 5.79
C LEU A 456 -21.81 -27.83 5.69
N LEU A 457 -21.77 -27.27 4.48
CA LEU A 457 -22.14 -25.90 4.11
C LEU A 457 -23.49 -25.83 3.39
N LEU A 458 -24.46 -26.65 3.82
CA LEU A 458 -25.87 -26.52 3.41
C LEU A 458 -26.40 -25.09 3.70
N SER A 459 -27.68 -24.81 3.47
CA SER A 459 -28.25 -23.45 3.39
C SER A 459 -27.88 -22.42 4.47
N SER A 460 -27.35 -22.82 5.64
CA SER A 460 -26.87 -21.94 6.70
C SER A 460 -25.34 -21.83 6.86
N GLY A 461 -24.55 -22.71 6.24
CA GLY A 461 -23.08 -22.70 6.35
C GLY A 461 -22.41 -21.68 5.43
N SER A 462 -21.28 -21.12 5.86
CA SER A 462 -20.53 -20.09 5.14
C SER A 462 -19.04 -20.08 5.48
N PHE A 463 -18.23 -19.70 4.52
CA PHE A 463 -16.86 -19.26 4.77
C PHE A 463 -16.89 -17.87 5.39
N LYS A 464 -16.02 -17.63 6.36
CA LYS A 464 -16.00 -16.41 7.18
C LYS A 464 -14.77 -15.54 6.95
N GLY A 465 -13.85 -15.98 6.10
CA GLY A 465 -12.60 -15.30 5.81
C GLY A 465 -11.40 -16.15 6.21
N ILE A 466 -10.26 -15.49 6.31
CA ILE A 466 -8.98 -16.13 6.58
C ILE A 466 -8.28 -15.44 7.75
N ASN A 467 -7.39 -16.18 8.40
CA ASN A 467 -6.32 -15.63 9.18
C ASN A 467 -5.10 -15.52 8.27
N TYR A 468 -4.75 -14.31 7.86
CA TYR A 468 -3.65 -14.12 6.90
C TYR A 468 -2.27 -14.40 7.50
N LEU A 469 -2.12 -14.47 8.83
CA LEU A 469 -0.83 -14.75 9.49
C LEU A 469 -0.60 -16.24 9.74
N THR A 470 -1.65 -17.00 10.04
CA THR A 470 -1.55 -18.43 10.40
C THR A 470 -1.89 -19.38 9.25
N ASP A 471 -2.25 -18.85 8.10
CA ASP A 471 -2.74 -19.58 6.92
C ASP A 471 -4.00 -20.42 7.18
N GLU A 472 -4.82 -19.98 8.12
CA GLU A 472 -6.02 -20.68 8.56
C GLU A 472 -7.29 -20.10 7.90
N ILE A 473 -8.26 -20.95 7.63
CA ILE A 473 -9.54 -20.61 7.00
C ILE A 473 -10.65 -20.75 8.03
N TYR A 474 -11.43 -19.69 8.22
CA TYR A 474 -12.57 -19.69 9.13
C TYR A 474 -13.82 -20.19 8.41
N VAL A 475 -14.42 -21.26 8.94
CA VAL A 475 -15.59 -21.90 8.33
C VAL A 475 -16.70 -22.07 9.36
N GLN A 476 -17.87 -21.51 9.07
CA GLN A 476 -19.10 -21.84 9.80
C GLN A 476 -19.85 -22.93 9.03
N THR A 477 -19.90 -24.13 9.60
CA THR A 477 -20.79 -25.19 9.11
C THR A 477 -22.21 -24.95 9.61
N THR A 478 -23.14 -25.82 9.23
CA THR A 478 -24.51 -25.80 9.77
C THR A 478 -24.54 -25.88 11.31
N ASP A 479 -23.59 -26.61 11.91
CA ASP A 479 -23.63 -26.97 13.32
C ASP A 479 -22.51 -26.34 14.15
N GLU A 480 -21.38 -25.98 13.54
CA GLU A 480 -20.13 -25.64 14.25
C GLU A 480 -19.35 -24.50 13.58
N LYS A 481 -18.57 -23.77 14.38
CA LYS A 481 -17.53 -22.84 13.91
C LYS A 481 -16.18 -23.54 13.98
N ILE A 482 -15.57 -23.81 12.83
CA ILE A 482 -14.29 -24.55 12.74
C ILE A 482 -13.23 -23.76 11.98
N ILE A 483 -11.98 -24.03 12.34
CA ILE A 483 -10.79 -23.54 11.67
C ILE A 483 -10.20 -24.68 10.85
N VAL A 484 -9.83 -24.39 9.61
CA VAL A 484 -9.29 -25.36 8.66
C VAL A 484 -7.94 -24.90 8.14
N ASP A 485 -6.98 -25.82 8.05
CA ASP A 485 -5.65 -25.55 7.48
C ASP A 485 -5.64 -25.57 5.94
N ARG A 486 -4.50 -25.21 5.34
CA ARG A 486 -4.26 -25.25 3.88
C ARG A 486 -4.44 -26.63 3.23
N LYS A 487 -4.65 -27.70 3.99
CA LYS A 487 -4.88 -29.07 3.50
C LYS A 487 -6.33 -29.51 3.69
N GLY A 488 -7.20 -28.63 4.16
CA GLY A 488 -8.60 -28.93 4.38
C GLY A 488 -8.89 -29.71 5.65
N LYS A 489 -7.92 -29.77 6.58
CA LYS A 489 -8.09 -30.45 7.85
C LYS A 489 -8.57 -29.47 8.92
N SER A 490 -9.59 -29.87 9.68
CA SER A 490 -9.99 -29.14 10.89
C SER A 490 -8.86 -29.16 11.92
N VAL A 491 -8.46 -27.98 12.37
CA VAL A 491 -7.37 -27.75 13.33
C VAL A 491 -7.84 -27.05 14.61
N GLY A 492 -9.07 -26.55 14.64
CA GLY A 492 -9.63 -25.89 15.81
C GLY A 492 -11.03 -25.33 15.59
N SER A 493 -11.43 -24.44 16.47
CA SER A 493 -12.67 -23.66 16.43
C SER A 493 -12.34 -22.19 16.71
N PHE A 494 -13.26 -21.30 16.35
CA PHE A 494 -13.11 -19.87 16.60
C PHE A 494 -14.39 -19.30 17.23
N ASP A 495 -14.21 -18.35 18.14
CA ASP A 495 -15.30 -17.57 18.71
C ASP A 495 -15.36 -16.19 18.06
N LEU A 496 -14.18 -15.60 17.82
CA LEU A 496 -13.98 -14.29 17.21
C LEU A 496 -13.35 -14.39 15.81
N LEU A 497 -13.68 -13.42 14.95
CA LEU A 497 -13.08 -13.25 13.63
C LEU A 497 -12.20 -11.99 13.62
N PRO A 498 -11.22 -11.91 12.71
CA PRO A 498 -10.51 -10.65 12.45
C PRO A 498 -11.51 -9.51 12.12
N ALA A 499 -11.16 -8.29 12.53
CA ALA A 499 -11.98 -7.12 12.27
C ALA A 499 -12.11 -6.86 10.76
N SER A 500 -13.27 -6.36 10.32
CA SER A 500 -13.48 -5.99 8.92
C SER A 500 -12.51 -4.91 8.44
N GLU A 501 -12.12 -4.02 9.33
CA GLU A 501 -11.16 -2.93 9.15
C GLU A 501 -9.75 -3.46 8.86
N ASP A 502 -9.46 -4.71 9.22
CA ASP A 502 -8.22 -5.39 8.88
C ASP A 502 -8.24 -5.89 7.42
N THR A 503 -9.42 -6.09 6.85
CA THR A 503 -9.61 -6.73 5.53
C THR A 503 -9.65 -5.74 4.37
N ALA A 504 -9.75 -4.44 4.64
CA ALA A 504 -9.91 -3.41 3.62
C ALA A 504 -8.68 -2.48 3.62
N HIS A 505 -8.01 -2.38 2.46
CA HIS A 505 -7.02 -1.35 2.13
C HIS A 505 -5.56 -1.55 2.60
N LEU A 506 -5.16 -2.76 3.02
CA LEU A 506 -3.78 -3.05 3.43
C LEU A 506 -3.17 -4.21 2.63
N ASP A 507 -1.85 -4.20 2.53
CA ASP A 507 -1.08 -5.32 2.00
C ASP A 507 -0.72 -6.29 3.12
N HIS A 508 -1.51 -7.35 3.26
CA HIS A 508 -1.31 -8.38 4.29
C HIS A 508 0.05 -9.07 4.21
N THR A 509 0.75 -9.02 3.07
CA THR A 509 2.10 -9.61 2.93
C THR A 509 3.18 -8.83 3.67
N HIS A 510 2.88 -7.59 4.09
CA HIS A 510 3.75 -6.73 4.88
C HIS A 510 3.24 -6.51 6.31
N MET A 511 2.22 -7.27 6.73
CA MET A 511 1.66 -7.23 8.07
C MET A 511 2.22 -8.36 8.93
N SER A 512 2.49 -8.05 10.20
CA SER A 512 2.98 -9.02 11.19
C SER A 512 2.06 -9.16 12.41
N TRP A 513 0.92 -8.47 12.36
CA TRP A 513 -0.10 -8.38 13.40
C TRP A 513 -1.47 -8.34 12.76
N MET A 514 -2.46 -8.88 13.45
CA MET A 514 -3.83 -8.96 13.00
C MET A 514 -4.75 -8.22 13.97
N LEU A 515 -5.72 -7.49 13.44
CA LEU A 515 -6.66 -6.70 14.22
C LEU A 515 -7.93 -7.48 14.50
N TYR A 516 -8.36 -7.46 15.76
CA TYR A 516 -9.62 -8.00 16.24
C TYR A 516 -10.43 -6.89 16.91
N MET A 517 -11.75 -6.97 16.79
CA MET A 517 -12.67 -6.16 17.57
C MET A 517 -13.41 -7.10 18.51
N THR A 518 -13.29 -6.90 19.81
CA THR A 518 -13.98 -7.72 20.82
C THR A 518 -15.48 -7.42 20.85
N ASP A 519 -16.27 -8.27 21.51
CA ASP A 519 -17.72 -8.07 21.67
C ASP A 519 -18.05 -6.78 22.44
N ASP A 520 -17.14 -6.30 23.29
CA ASP A 520 -17.27 -5.03 24.02
C ASP A 520 -16.93 -3.79 23.16
N GLY A 521 -16.46 -4.00 21.93
CA GLY A 521 -16.08 -2.94 20.99
C GLY A 521 -14.61 -2.52 21.07
N ASP A 522 -13.81 -3.14 21.95
CA ASP A 522 -12.39 -2.84 22.08
C ASP A 522 -11.57 -3.43 20.93
N TYR A 523 -10.65 -2.65 20.39
CA TYR A 523 -9.71 -3.09 19.36
C TYR A 523 -8.48 -3.75 20.00
N THR A 524 -8.13 -4.96 19.55
CA THR A 524 -6.95 -5.70 20.02
C THR A 524 -6.16 -6.23 18.84
N VAL A 525 -4.85 -6.02 18.84
CA VAL A 525 -3.94 -6.59 17.84
C VAL A 525 -3.19 -7.80 18.41
N THR A 526 -3.03 -8.84 17.61
CA THR A 526 -2.32 -10.08 18.01
C THR A 526 -1.37 -10.58 16.91
N ARG A 527 -0.54 -11.58 17.23
CA ARG A 527 0.31 -12.27 16.25
C ARG A 527 -0.43 -13.38 15.47
N GLY A 528 -1.74 -13.24 15.31
CA GLY A 528 -2.60 -14.17 14.58
C GLY A 528 -3.49 -15.04 15.47
N GLN A 529 -3.20 -15.17 16.77
CA GLN A 529 -4.10 -15.89 17.67
C GLN A 529 -5.31 -15.02 18.06
N SER A 530 -6.49 -15.62 18.27
CA SER A 530 -7.62 -14.91 18.85
C SER A 530 -7.24 -14.32 20.22
N PRO A 531 -7.68 -13.10 20.56
CA PRO A 531 -7.42 -12.49 21.86
C PRO A 531 -7.78 -13.41 23.03
N SER A 532 -6.96 -13.38 24.08
CA SER A 532 -7.09 -14.27 25.24
C SER A 532 -8.33 -14.02 26.12
N ASN A 533 -8.99 -12.87 25.95
CA ASN A 533 -10.20 -12.45 26.67
C ASN A 533 -11.47 -12.43 25.80
N ALA A 534 -11.46 -13.09 24.63
CA ALA A 534 -12.64 -13.24 23.78
C ALA A 534 -13.66 -14.25 24.33
#